data_AF-A0A1E3WMK9-F1
#
_entry.id   AF-A0A1E3WMK9-F1
#
_cell.length_a   1.000
_cell.length_b   1.000
_cell.length_c   1.000
_cell.angle_alpha   90.00
_cell.angle_beta   90.00
_cell.angle_gamma   90.00
#
_symmetry.space_group_name_H-M   'P 1'
#
loop_
_entity.id
_entity.type
_entity.pdbx_description
1 polymer ?
#
loop_
_entity_poly.entity_id
_entity_poly.type
_entity_poly.pdbx_seq_one_letter_code
_entity_poly.pdbx_strand_id
1 'polypeptide(L)'
;MSDENASASQQPSTEVGSIAGQCPMQAMGIDIIPVRYAIDESLEDGSGRFGLPEKWQGNGIYADDLTRSNYTLRQLRDGWLYVISDHDKTFHEYEVCGTQLKKYNLDSWEKEQSKTERGEAGENKPFLTYNQENTLYIAWSKQRWTWRLFNYVLTNKSKCKQWMRKVDLRKHCQTLNEPHMGLATDIVEAVSDISHADSSEAYFTGTSVPTTLAEDGDAANTEVKPIAQYGAITNGIKKGAAIFVALDDPLVDLQDLSLILGEKVLDHADLQEKNSHKWALLETAAQVTALSQPEGLNYPDTVKTEEEKQQYYQDLTPYMEHKRQAENALKQGGNFGAGRGYIADQQADMAKNVLFDKYGKHDIDNAALLERWSATQKWRDEVDAKKIYQAIDDLNTNEKPALEALVDTLNIFRDQLVAATQRFGWEPEKGFVDIEEQQGQDYLSEVHFFINEVVTKVLDEKTTAWIEKEFESPTTLLPLYLSGYSKALYEKIGDELIPAESDYVSFNDTGNFTSRINEMNAFLGTEEVQDSRIYAALSKPLQRVMKAFQASISEMVDGGVSIIARKSAALAVMFPKMHFIDRATVVERIAIDKKITL
;
A
#
# COMPACT_ATOMS: atom_id res chain seq x y z
N MET A 1 6.05 -54.03 -75.01
CA MET A 1 6.85 -54.31 -73.80
C MET A 1 6.31 -53.36 -72.76
N SER A 2 5.45 -53.86 -71.90
CA SER A 2 4.54 -53.06 -71.07
C SER A 2 4.48 -53.65 -69.67
N ASP A 3 4.48 -52.71 -68.74
CA ASP A 3 4.18 -52.79 -67.31
C ASP A 3 2.92 -53.60 -66.98
N GLU A 4 2.86 -54.11 -65.75
CA GLU A 4 1.99 -53.58 -64.67
C GLU A 4 1.93 -54.52 -63.45
N ASN A 5 2.03 -53.90 -62.26
CA ASN A 5 1.37 -54.23 -60.99
C ASN A 5 1.15 -55.69 -60.54
N ALA A 6 1.68 -56.02 -59.35
CA ALA A 6 0.84 -56.37 -58.19
C ALA A 6 1.67 -56.52 -56.90
N SER A 7 1.38 -55.64 -55.95
CA SER A 7 1.74 -55.74 -54.53
C SER A 7 1.11 -56.99 -53.88
N ALA A 8 1.81 -57.60 -52.91
CA ALA A 8 1.45 -57.56 -51.49
C ALA A 8 1.85 -58.82 -50.71
N SER A 9 2.28 -58.56 -49.46
CA SER A 9 2.17 -59.41 -48.28
C SER A 9 3.33 -60.37 -47.99
N GLN A 10 4.19 -59.97 -47.04
CA GLN A 10 4.38 -60.65 -45.74
C GLN A 10 5.56 -60.03 -44.96
N GLN A 11 5.27 -59.38 -43.83
CA GLN A 11 6.19 -59.24 -42.66
C GLN A 11 6.00 -60.47 -41.74
N PRO A 12 6.83 -60.76 -40.69
CA PRO A 12 7.84 -59.93 -39.98
C PRO A 12 9.20 -60.67 -39.72
N SER A 13 10.30 -60.06 -39.25
CA SER A 13 10.60 -59.82 -37.82
C SER A 13 12.06 -59.31 -37.63
N THR A 14 12.23 -58.27 -36.78
CA THR A 14 13.35 -57.92 -35.84
C THR A 14 14.81 -58.32 -36.19
N GLU A 15 15.84 -57.45 -36.17
CA GLU A 15 16.34 -56.56 -35.09
C GLU A 15 17.27 -55.43 -35.63
N VAL A 16 17.12 -54.19 -35.14
CA VAL A 16 18.03 -53.41 -34.26
C VAL A 16 19.30 -52.86 -34.92
N GLY A 17 19.38 -51.52 -35.00
CA GLY A 17 20.65 -50.83 -35.28
C GLY A 17 20.52 -49.34 -35.64
N SER A 18 20.25 -48.49 -34.65
CA SER A 18 20.84 -47.14 -34.46
C SER A 18 19.82 -46.11 -33.96
N ILE A 19 19.86 -45.93 -32.65
CA ILE A 19 19.25 -44.85 -31.89
C ILE A 19 20.00 -43.55 -32.23
N ALA A 20 19.41 -42.73 -33.09
CA ALA A 20 19.58 -41.28 -33.02
C ALA A 20 18.25 -40.74 -32.51
N GLY A 21 18.12 -40.68 -31.18
CA GLY A 21 16.99 -40.03 -30.54
C GLY A 21 17.02 -38.54 -30.87
N GLN A 22 16.29 -38.14 -31.92
CA GLN A 22 15.87 -36.77 -32.07
C GLN A 22 15.01 -36.42 -30.85
N CYS A 23 15.51 -35.48 -30.04
CA CYS A 23 14.75 -34.90 -28.95
C CYS A 23 13.43 -34.37 -29.53
N PRO A 24 12.26 -34.80 -29.04
CA PRO A 24 10.94 -34.41 -29.59
C PRO A 24 10.71 -32.89 -29.64
N MET A 25 11.51 -32.10 -28.93
CA MET A 25 11.41 -30.64 -28.88
C MET A 25 11.86 -29.94 -30.17
N GLN A 26 12.70 -30.55 -31.01
CA GLN A 26 13.29 -29.87 -32.19
C GLN A 26 12.28 -29.41 -33.27
N ALA A 27 11.00 -29.81 -33.19
CA ALA A 27 9.96 -29.46 -34.15
C ALA A 27 8.68 -28.84 -33.54
N MET A 28 8.64 -28.55 -32.23
CA MET A 28 7.42 -28.10 -31.54
C MET A 28 7.57 -26.70 -30.93
N GLY A 29 6.60 -25.82 -31.22
CA GLY A 29 6.46 -24.57 -30.46
C GLY A 29 6.10 -24.86 -29.00
N ILE A 30 6.57 -23.99 -28.10
CA ILE A 30 6.30 -24.02 -26.67
C ILE A 30 5.03 -23.23 -26.41
N ASP A 31 4.08 -23.86 -25.72
CA ASP A 31 2.85 -23.21 -25.29
C ASP A 31 3.09 -22.48 -23.96
N ILE A 32 2.67 -21.21 -23.85
CA ILE A 32 2.97 -20.33 -22.72
C ILE A 32 1.65 -19.79 -22.15
N ILE A 33 1.41 -20.04 -20.87
CA ILE A 33 0.30 -19.47 -20.09
C ILE A 33 0.85 -18.27 -19.28
N PRO A 34 0.50 -17.03 -19.62
CA PRO A 34 0.92 -15.89 -18.82
C PRO A 34 0.10 -15.80 -17.53
N VAL A 35 0.79 -15.60 -16.41
CA VAL A 35 0.25 -15.36 -15.07
C VAL A 35 0.90 -14.09 -14.51
N ARG A 36 0.47 -13.60 -13.35
CA ARG A 36 1.08 -12.42 -12.73
C ARG A 36 1.58 -12.71 -11.31
N TYR A 37 2.63 -12.01 -10.92
CA TYR A 37 2.88 -11.76 -9.49
C TYR A 37 1.76 -10.88 -8.95
N ALA A 38 1.36 -11.15 -7.71
CA ALA A 38 0.42 -10.32 -6.96
C ALA A 38 0.76 -10.35 -5.47
N ILE A 39 0.45 -9.27 -4.75
CA ILE A 39 0.54 -9.26 -3.29
C ILE A 39 -0.42 -10.30 -2.72
N ASP A 40 0.10 -11.12 -1.82
CA ASP A 40 -0.62 -12.25 -1.23
C ASP A 40 -1.63 -11.78 -0.18
N GLU A 41 -2.69 -12.57 -0.01
CA GLU A 41 -3.65 -12.39 1.07
C GLU A 41 -2.97 -12.73 2.40
N SER A 42 -3.02 -11.83 3.37
CA SER A 42 -2.39 -12.03 4.68
C SER A 42 -3.32 -12.79 5.62
N LEU A 43 -2.79 -13.77 6.35
CA LEU A 43 -3.46 -14.44 7.47
C LEU A 43 -3.31 -13.61 8.76
N GLU A 44 -4.05 -13.97 9.81
CA GLU A 44 -4.04 -13.26 11.10
C GLU A 44 -2.64 -13.19 11.75
N ASP A 45 -1.78 -14.17 11.47
CA ASP A 45 -0.40 -14.21 11.97
C ASP A 45 0.61 -13.42 11.10
N GLY A 46 0.13 -12.77 10.03
CA GLY A 46 0.92 -12.01 9.08
C GLY A 46 1.65 -12.86 8.02
N SER A 47 1.42 -14.18 7.98
CA SER A 47 1.93 -15.01 6.90
C SER A 47 1.05 -14.89 5.64
N GLY A 48 1.64 -15.15 4.46
CA GLY A 48 0.88 -15.21 3.21
C GLY A 48 0.04 -16.48 3.14
N ARG A 49 -1.22 -16.36 2.74
CA ARG A 49 -2.17 -17.48 2.62
C ARG A 49 -1.74 -18.52 1.58
N PHE A 50 -1.15 -18.07 0.48
CA PHE A 50 -0.83 -18.93 -0.66
C PHE A 50 0.68 -19.06 -0.88
N GLY A 51 1.40 -17.93 -0.87
CA GLY A 51 2.83 -17.84 -1.12
C GLY A 51 3.26 -18.23 -2.55
N LEU A 52 4.55 -18.05 -2.84
CA LEU A 52 5.17 -18.58 -4.06
C LEU A 52 5.44 -20.09 -3.91
N PRO A 53 5.42 -20.88 -5.00
CA PRO A 53 5.73 -22.31 -4.94
C PRO A 53 7.12 -22.59 -4.33
N GLU A 54 7.29 -23.69 -3.60
CA GLU A 54 8.53 -23.98 -2.83
C GLU A 54 9.82 -23.95 -3.68
N LYS A 55 9.74 -24.41 -4.94
CA LYS A 55 10.88 -24.45 -5.88
C LYS A 55 10.88 -23.29 -6.88
N TRP A 56 10.05 -22.29 -6.65
CA TRP A 56 9.92 -21.14 -7.52
C TRP A 56 11.21 -20.31 -7.52
N GLN A 57 11.63 -19.88 -8.71
CA GLN A 57 12.76 -18.98 -8.86
C GLN A 57 12.30 -17.62 -9.37
N GLY A 58 12.77 -16.56 -8.74
CA GLY A 58 12.38 -15.20 -9.07
C GLY A 58 11.22 -14.70 -8.21
N ASN A 59 10.99 -13.40 -8.26
CA ASN A 59 10.00 -12.72 -7.43
C ASN A 59 9.43 -11.51 -8.19
N GLY A 60 8.36 -10.91 -7.64
CA GLY A 60 7.81 -9.66 -8.13
C GLY A 60 8.75 -8.48 -7.91
N ILE A 61 8.49 -7.38 -8.61
CA ILE A 61 9.39 -6.23 -8.71
C ILE A 61 9.73 -5.54 -7.37
N TYR A 62 8.85 -5.64 -6.37
CA TYR A 62 9.01 -5.02 -5.04
C TYR A 62 9.49 -5.99 -3.96
N ALA A 63 9.86 -7.23 -4.31
CA ALA A 63 10.14 -8.26 -3.31
C ALA A 63 11.22 -7.87 -2.28
N ASP A 64 12.22 -7.09 -2.71
CA ASP A 64 13.30 -6.61 -1.83
C ASP A 64 12.82 -5.49 -0.87
N ASP A 65 11.67 -4.89 -1.16
CA ASP A 65 11.06 -3.78 -0.41
C ASP A 65 9.97 -4.27 0.58
N LEU A 66 9.52 -5.53 0.46
CA LEU A 66 8.47 -6.10 1.32
C LEU A 66 9.05 -6.69 2.61
N THR A 67 8.53 -6.26 3.75
CA THR A 67 8.94 -6.78 5.07
C THR A 67 7.87 -7.60 5.77
N ARG A 68 6.59 -7.35 5.47
CA ARG A 68 5.44 -8.06 6.06
C ARG A 68 4.48 -8.63 5.03
N SER A 69 4.45 -8.08 3.83
CA SER A 69 3.70 -8.63 2.72
C SER A 69 4.51 -9.69 1.97
N ASN A 70 3.82 -10.65 1.36
CA ASN A 70 4.43 -11.69 0.53
C ASN A 70 3.86 -11.62 -0.88
N TYR A 71 4.57 -12.23 -1.84
CA TYR A 71 4.04 -12.44 -3.18
C TYR A 71 3.40 -13.82 -3.30
N THR A 72 2.41 -13.91 -4.18
CA THR A 72 1.87 -15.16 -4.74
C THR A 72 1.75 -15.05 -6.26
N LEU A 73 1.34 -16.13 -6.93
CA LEU A 73 1.01 -16.15 -8.35
C LEU A 73 -0.50 -16.18 -8.54
N ARG A 74 -0.99 -15.33 -9.45
CA ARG A 74 -2.41 -15.26 -9.82
C ARG A 74 -2.60 -15.27 -11.33
N GLN A 75 -3.81 -15.60 -11.77
CA GLN A 75 -4.23 -15.40 -13.15
C GLN A 75 -3.92 -13.97 -13.62
N LEU A 76 -3.51 -13.86 -14.88
CA LEU A 76 -3.35 -12.55 -15.51
C LEU A 76 -4.71 -11.86 -15.62
N ARG A 77 -4.81 -10.61 -15.16
CA ARG A 77 -6.07 -9.86 -15.22
C ARG A 77 -6.38 -9.34 -16.62
N ASP A 78 -7.62 -8.90 -16.82
CA ASP A 78 -8.11 -8.48 -18.13
C ASP A 78 -7.43 -7.17 -18.55
N GLY A 79 -6.99 -7.12 -19.81
CA GLY A 79 -6.10 -6.09 -20.32
C GLY A 79 -5.43 -6.50 -21.64
N TRP A 80 -4.17 -6.12 -21.80
CA TRP A 80 -3.43 -6.31 -23.05
C TRP A 80 -2.05 -6.92 -22.80
N LEU A 81 -1.66 -7.84 -23.66
CA LEU A 81 -0.40 -8.56 -23.58
C LEU A 81 0.41 -8.36 -24.87
N TYR A 82 1.69 -8.08 -24.70
CA TYR A 82 2.63 -7.76 -25.76
C TYR A 82 3.81 -8.71 -25.72
N VAL A 83 4.21 -9.22 -26.89
CA VAL A 83 5.35 -10.13 -27.00
C VAL A 83 6.27 -9.69 -28.12
N ILE A 84 7.52 -9.42 -27.76
CA ILE A 84 8.61 -9.22 -28.72
C ILE A 84 9.43 -10.49 -28.78
N SER A 85 9.56 -11.03 -29.99
CA SER A 85 10.24 -12.29 -30.26
C SER A 85 11.58 -12.05 -30.93
N ASP A 86 12.70 -12.38 -30.25
CA ASP A 86 14.02 -12.06 -30.77
C ASP A 86 14.50 -13.00 -31.88
N HIS A 87 14.18 -14.30 -31.84
CA HIS A 87 14.60 -15.20 -32.93
C HIS A 87 13.69 -15.01 -34.14
N ASP A 88 12.38 -14.95 -33.95
CA ASP A 88 11.42 -14.79 -35.06
C ASP A 88 11.34 -13.34 -35.59
N LYS A 89 11.90 -12.37 -34.87
CA LYS A 89 11.88 -10.93 -35.20
C LYS A 89 10.45 -10.39 -35.39
N THR A 90 9.52 -10.87 -34.57
CA THR A 90 8.12 -10.48 -34.60
C THR A 90 7.69 -9.71 -33.36
N PHE A 91 6.61 -8.96 -33.51
CA PHE A 91 5.85 -8.37 -32.41
C PHE A 91 4.42 -8.89 -32.50
N HIS A 92 3.88 -9.35 -31.38
CA HIS A 92 2.50 -9.79 -31.28
C HIS A 92 1.78 -9.07 -30.14
N GLU A 93 0.49 -8.89 -30.36
CA GLU A 93 -0.43 -8.22 -29.44
C GLU A 93 -1.65 -9.10 -29.20
N TYR A 94 -2.05 -9.18 -27.94
CA TYR A 94 -3.18 -9.97 -27.50
C TYR A 94 -4.05 -9.16 -26.54
N GLU A 95 -5.36 -9.30 -26.69
CA GLU A 95 -6.33 -8.86 -25.68
C GLU A 95 -6.58 -10.03 -24.72
N VAL A 96 -6.51 -9.76 -23.43
CA VAL A 96 -6.73 -10.72 -22.34
C VAL A 96 -8.17 -10.56 -21.85
N CYS A 97 -8.99 -11.60 -22.00
CA CYS A 97 -10.38 -11.62 -21.55
C CYS A 97 -10.67 -12.91 -20.78
N GLY A 98 -10.84 -12.83 -19.47
CA GLY A 98 -10.96 -14.01 -18.62
C GLY A 98 -9.72 -14.90 -18.76
N THR A 99 -9.91 -16.16 -19.14
CA THR A 99 -8.81 -17.12 -19.36
C THR A 99 -8.28 -17.11 -20.79
N GLN A 100 -8.80 -16.27 -21.68
CA GLN A 100 -8.52 -16.33 -23.11
C GLN A 100 -7.68 -15.15 -23.60
N LEU A 101 -6.81 -15.44 -24.57
CA LEU A 101 -5.90 -14.50 -25.23
C LEU A 101 -6.30 -14.42 -26.69
N LYS A 102 -6.85 -13.27 -27.08
CA LYS A 102 -7.27 -13.00 -28.46
C LYS A 102 -6.14 -12.31 -29.21
N LYS A 103 -5.49 -13.01 -30.14
CA LYS A 103 -4.38 -12.46 -30.93
C LYS A 103 -4.89 -11.45 -31.96
N TYR A 104 -4.25 -10.29 -32.05
CA TYR A 104 -4.54 -9.32 -33.12
C TYR A 104 -3.56 -9.50 -34.28
N ASN A 105 -4.10 -9.63 -35.50
CA ASN A 105 -3.33 -9.77 -36.73
C ASN A 105 -2.96 -8.39 -37.27
N LEU A 106 -1.65 -8.13 -37.43
CA LEU A 106 -1.13 -6.80 -37.78
C LEU A 106 -0.73 -6.67 -39.28
N ASP A 107 -0.86 -7.74 -40.06
CA ASP A 107 -0.30 -7.86 -41.42
C ASP A 107 -0.97 -6.97 -42.49
N SER A 108 -2.24 -6.60 -42.29
CA SER A 108 -3.07 -5.87 -43.25
C SER A 108 -3.23 -4.38 -42.93
N TRP A 109 -2.50 -3.85 -41.95
CA TRP A 109 -2.86 -2.58 -41.33
C TRP A 109 -2.12 -1.35 -41.91
N GLU A 110 -2.87 -0.29 -42.23
CA GLU A 110 -2.34 1.03 -42.59
C GLU A 110 -2.00 1.86 -41.34
N LYS A 111 -0.75 2.30 -41.19
CA LYS A 111 -0.29 3.06 -40.02
C LYS A 111 -1.18 4.29 -39.73
N GLU A 112 -1.48 4.49 -38.44
CA GLU A 112 -2.09 5.72 -37.88
C GLU A 112 -3.53 6.08 -38.32
N GLN A 113 -4.43 5.09 -38.49
CA GLN A 113 -5.86 5.39 -38.71
C GLN A 113 -6.60 5.88 -37.44
N SER A 114 -6.20 5.44 -36.24
CA SER A 114 -6.72 5.94 -34.95
C SER A 114 -5.69 5.77 -33.80
N LYS A 115 -6.03 6.19 -32.57
CA LYS A 115 -5.09 6.28 -31.43
C LYS A 115 -4.56 4.92 -30.95
N THR A 116 -5.44 3.93 -30.81
CA THR A 116 -5.13 2.60 -30.27
C THR A 116 -5.61 1.45 -31.15
N GLU A 117 -6.53 1.67 -32.10
CA GLU A 117 -7.00 0.59 -32.97
C GLU A 117 -5.87 0.17 -33.90
N ARG A 118 -5.56 -1.13 -33.89
CA ARG A 118 -4.54 -1.76 -34.72
C ARG A 118 -4.91 -3.20 -34.99
N GLY A 119 -4.76 -3.63 -36.23
CA GLY A 119 -5.02 -5.00 -36.65
C GLY A 119 -6.46 -5.46 -36.46
N GLU A 120 -6.69 -6.74 -36.78
CA GLU A 120 -7.99 -7.39 -36.67
C GLU A 120 -7.96 -8.50 -35.62
N ALA A 121 -9.07 -8.67 -34.90
CA ALA A 121 -9.27 -9.75 -33.95
C ALA A 121 -9.11 -11.11 -34.65
N GLY A 122 -8.13 -11.89 -34.21
CA GLY A 122 -7.82 -13.23 -34.72
C GLY A 122 -8.26 -14.34 -33.78
N GLU A 123 -7.44 -15.37 -33.70
CA GLU A 123 -7.73 -16.57 -32.90
C GLU A 123 -7.72 -16.28 -31.40
N ASN A 124 -8.60 -16.98 -30.68
CA ASN A 124 -8.72 -16.92 -29.23
C ASN A 124 -8.23 -18.24 -28.60
N LYS A 125 -7.21 -18.17 -27.75
CA LYS A 125 -6.59 -19.34 -27.08
C LYS A 125 -6.20 -18.99 -25.64
N PRO A 126 -6.19 -19.96 -24.70
CA PRO A 126 -5.73 -19.68 -23.35
C PRO A 126 -4.21 -19.61 -23.19
N PHE A 127 -3.46 -19.82 -24.27
CA PHE A 127 -1.99 -19.83 -24.29
C PHE A 127 -1.45 -19.20 -25.56
N LEU A 128 -0.18 -18.81 -25.50
CA LEU A 128 0.62 -18.36 -26.63
C LEU A 128 1.47 -19.52 -27.15
N THR A 129 1.86 -19.54 -28.43
CA THR A 129 2.80 -20.55 -28.95
C THR A 129 3.98 -19.86 -29.64
N TYR A 130 5.21 -20.18 -29.23
CA TYR A 130 6.44 -19.63 -29.80
C TYR A 130 7.49 -20.68 -30.08
N ASN A 131 8.38 -20.41 -31.04
CA ASN A 131 9.52 -21.30 -31.31
C ASN A 131 10.44 -21.37 -30.08
N GLN A 132 10.87 -22.58 -29.71
CA GLN A 132 11.80 -22.84 -28.61
C GLN A 132 13.13 -22.08 -28.70
N GLU A 133 13.56 -21.65 -29.89
CA GLU A 133 14.79 -20.88 -30.07
C GLU A 133 14.65 -19.40 -29.68
N ASN A 134 13.45 -18.95 -29.30
CA ASN A 134 13.21 -17.55 -28.96
C ASN A 134 13.71 -17.18 -27.57
N THR A 135 14.25 -15.96 -27.50
CA THR A 135 14.13 -15.12 -26.31
C THR A 135 12.96 -14.18 -26.52
N LEU A 136 11.97 -14.24 -25.64
CA LEU A 136 10.80 -13.38 -25.64
C LEU A 136 10.97 -12.24 -24.63
N TYR A 137 10.37 -11.10 -24.92
CA TYR A 137 10.11 -10.03 -23.96
C TYR A 137 8.60 -9.85 -23.89
N ILE A 138 8.03 -10.15 -22.72
CA ILE A 138 6.59 -10.20 -22.50
C ILE A 138 6.21 -9.10 -21.52
N ALA A 139 5.17 -8.33 -21.86
CA ALA A 139 4.61 -7.32 -20.98
C ALA A 139 3.11 -7.36 -20.98
N TRP A 140 2.52 -7.12 -19.81
CA TRP A 140 1.10 -6.90 -19.66
C TRP A 140 0.85 -5.41 -19.37
N SER A 141 -0.26 -4.87 -19.86
CA SER A 141 -0.75 -3.53 -19.55
C SER A 141 -2.25 -3.55 -19.36
N LYS A 142 -2.75 -2.69 -18.46
CA LYS A 142 -4.20 -2.51 -18.25
C LYS A 142 -4.88 -1.98 -19.50
N GLN A 143 -4.18 -1.12 -20.24
CA GLN A 143 -4.72 -0.41 -21.38
C GLN A 143 -4.01 -0.84 -22.65
N ARG A 144 -4.72 -0.78 -23.77
CA ARG A 144 -4.11 -1.00 -25.06
C ARG A 144 -3.08 0.10 -25.29
N TRP A 145 -1.81 -0.27 -25.52
CA TRP A 145 -0.76 0.67 -25.87
C TRP A 145 -1.23 1.55 -27.03
N THR A 146 -1.04 2.85 -26.92
CA THR A 146 -1.16 3.77 -28.05
C THR A 146 0.00 3.56 -29.03
N TRP A 147 -0.09 4.19 -30.20
CA TRP A 147 1.05 4.29 -31.11
C TRP A 147 2.29 4.94 -30.47
N ARG A 148 2.09 5.92 -29.59
CA ARG A 148 3.19 6.59 -28.89
C ARG A 148 3.93 5.59 -28.01
N LEU A 149 3.22 4.90 -27.12
CA LEU A 149 3.82 3.95 -26.19
C LEU A 149 4.43 2.76 -26.93
N PHE A 150 3.73 2.23 -27.94
CA PHE A 150 4.23 1.18 -28.81
C PHE A 150 5.56 1.56 -29.48
N ASN A 151 5.62 2.73 -30.12
CA ASN A 151 6.84 3.21 -30.76
C ASN A 151 7.95 3.49 -29.73
N TYR A 152 7.59 4.05 -28.57
CA TYR A 152 8.55 4.34 -27.50
C TYR A 152 9.24 3.08 -27.00
N VAL A 153 8.50 2.02 -26.70
CA VAL A 153 9.06 0.74 -26.22
C VAL A 153 9.93 0.09 -27.30
N LEU A 154 9.47 0.04 -28.56
CA LEU A 154 10.23 -0.59 -29.64
C LEU A 154 11.51 0.16 -30.02
N THR A 155 11.50 1.49 -29.92
CA THR A 155 12.70 2.31 -30.20
C THR A 155 13.69 2.29 -29.04
N ASN A 156 13.20 2.28 -27.79
CA ASN A 156 14.03 2.25 -26.59
C ASN A 156 14.33 0.82 -26.13
N LYS A 157 15.15 0.10 -26.89
CA LYS A 157 15.52 -1.30 -26.60
C LYS A 157 16.06 -1.54 -25.19
N SER A 158 16.77 -0.58 -24.61
CA SER A 158 17.28 -0.70 -23.23
C SER A 158 16.14 -0.72 -22.22
N LYS A 159 15.16 0.18 -22.36
CA LYS A 159 13.98 0.27 -21.48
C LYS A 159 13.07 -0.94 -21.66
N CYS A 160 12.83 -1.35 -22.91
CA CYS A 160 12.13 -2.60 -23.22
C CYS A 160 12.73 -3.81 -22.48
N LYS A 161 14.05 -3.98 -22.53
CA LYS A 161 14.74 -5.07 -21.81
C LYS A 161 14.68 -4.96 -20.29
N GLN A 162 14.53 -3.74 -19.77
CA GLN A 162 14.47 -3.47 -18.33
C GLN A 162 13.05 -3.68 -17.78
N TRP A 163 12.02 -3.35 -18.55
CA TRP A 163 10.63 -3.31 -18.07
C TRP A 163 9.79 -4.51 -18.48
N MET A 164 10.16 -5.21 -19.55
CA MET A 164 9.44 -6.41 -20.01
C MET A 164 10.09 -7.68 -19.43
N ARG A 165 9.27 -8.68 -19.12
CA ARG A 165 9.72 -10.00 -18.66
C ARG A 165 10.50 -10.69 -19.76
N LYS A 166 11.80 -10.87 -19.56
CA LYS A 166 12.63 -11.70 -20.44
C LYS A 166 12.35 -13.18 -20.18
N VAL A 167 12.04 -13.92 -21.24
CA VAL A 167 11.83 -15.37 -21.21
C VAL A 167 12.75 -16.03 -22.24
N ASP A 168 13.73 -16.80 -21.76
CA ASP A 168 14.66 -17.52 -22.63
C ASP A 168 14.18 -18.97 -22.81
N LEU A 169 13.42 -19.22 -23.88
CA LEU A 169 12.84 -20.53 -24.14
C LEU A 169 13.91 -21.57 -24.43
N ARG A 170 14.97 -21.20 -25.14
CA ARG A 170 16.07 -22.11 -25.47
C ARG A 170 16.75 -22.60 -24.21
N LYS A 171 17.04 -21.68 -23.28
CA LYS A 171 17.64 -22.03 -22.00
C LYS A 171 16.67 -22.84 -21.14
N HIS A 172 15.38 -22.48 -21.12
CA HIS A 172 14.36 -23.28 -20.45
C HIS A 172 14.31 -24.73 -20.96
N CYS A 173 14.36 -24.98 -22.26
CA CYS A 173 14.39 -26.35 -22.80
C CYS A 173 15.59 -27.17 -22.32
N GLN A 174 16.68 -26.52 -21.90
CA GLN A 174 17.89 -27.17 -21.41
C GLN A 174 17.88 -27.37 -19.90
N THR A 175 17.31 -26.43 -19.14
CA THR A 175 17.39 -26.40 -17.67
C THR A 175 16.10 -26.81 -16.96
N LEU A 176 14.95 -26.61 -17.61
CA LEU A 176 13.59 -26.70 -17.05
C LEU A 176 13.39 -25.89 -15.76
N ASN A 177 14.27 -24.93 -15.50
CA ASN A 177 14.43 -24.32 -14.19
C ASN A 177 14.89 -22.86 -14.33
N GLU A 178 14.27 -22.14 -15.27
CA GLU A 178 14.52 -20.72 -15.46
C GLU A 178 13.64 -19.88 -14.52
N PRO A 179 14.12 -18.72 -14.04
CA PRO A 179 13.33 -17.83 -13.20
C PRO A 179 12.03 -17.38 -13.85
N HIS A 180 11.01 -17.18 -13.01
CA HIS A 180 9.67 -16.69 -13.33
C HIS A 180 8.85 -17.65 -14.21
N MET A 181 9.26 -18.92 -14.28
CA MET A 181 8.64 -19.95 -15.10
C MET A 181 8.35 -21.21 -14.29
N GLY A 182 7.24 -21.86 -14.61
CA GLY A 182 6.91 -23.20 -14.12
C GLY A 182 6.29 -24.06 -15.22
N LEU A 183 6.19 -25.36 -14.98
CA LEU A 183 5.56 -26.28 -15.92
C LEU A 183 4.03 -26.11 -15.89
N ALA A 184 3.37 -26.12 -17.04
CA ALA A 184 1.91 -25.99 -17.10
C ALA A 184 1.16 -27.11 -16.34
N THR A 185 1.81 -28.24 -16.08
CA THR A 185 1.26 -29.34 -15.27
C THR A 185 1.09 -28.98 -13.80
N ASP A 186 1.86 -28.00 -13.31
CA ASP A 186 1.94 -27.64 -11.89
C ASP A 186 1.16 -26.33 -11.62
N ILE A 187 0.42 -25.84 -12.62
CA ILE A 187 -0.20 -24.51 -12.58
C ILE A 187 -1.33 -24.41 -11.54
N VAL A 188 -2.03 -25.51 -11.25
CA VAL A 188 -3.12 -25.53 -10.26
C VAL A 188 -2.56 -25.40 -8.85
N GLU A 189 -1.44 -26.06 -8.59
CA GLU A 189 -0.74 -25.97 -7.31
C GLU A 189 0.00 -24.63 -7.16
N ALA A 190 0.44 -24.04 -8.27
CA ALA A 190 1.28 -22.85 -8.25
C ALA A 190 0.51 -21.52 -8.26
N VAL A 191 -0.70 -21.47 -8.81
CA VAL A 191 -1.44 -20.22 -9.06
C VAL A 191 -2.73 -20.21 -8.23
N SER A 192 -2.82 -19.26 -7.30
CA SER A 192 -3.78 -19.26 -6.19
C SER A 192 -5.26 -19.24 -6.59
N ASP A 193 -5.57 -18.71 -7.77
CA ASP A 193 -6.93 -18.61 -8.29
C ASP A 193 -7.16 -19.52 -9.52
N ILE A 194 -6.48 -20.67 -9.58
CA ILE A 194 -6.79 -21.76 -10.53
C ILE A 194 -7.13 -23.04 -9.76
N SER A 195 -8.20 -23.74 -10.17
CA SER A 195 -8.67 -24.95 -9.49
C SER A 195 -9.04 -26.07 -10.47
N HIS A 196 -8.94 -27.32 -10.02
CA HIS A 196 -9.48 -28.48 -10.74
C HIS A 196 -11.01 -28.60 -10.64
N ALA A 197 -11.62 -27.96 -9.65
CA ALA A 197 -13.04 -28.01 -9.38
C ALA A 197 -13.66 -26.61 -9.49
N ASP A 198 -14.93 -26.54 -9.90
CA ASP A 198 -15.73 -25.32 -9.84
C ASP A 198 -15.72 -24.79 -8.41
N SER A 199 -15.18 -23.59 -8.23
CA SER A 199 -15.07 -22.92 -6.94
C SER A 199 -15.57 -21.49 -7.05
N SER A 200 -16.39 -21.11 -6.08
CA SER A 200 -16.85 -19.74 -5.86
C SER A 200 -16.31 -19.19 -4.55
N GLU A 201 -15.17 -19.71 -4.08
CA GLU A 201 -14.52 -19.19 -2.88
C GLU A 201 -14.05 -17.74 -3.07
N ALA A 202 -14.24 -16.97 -2.01
CA ALA A 202 -13.83 -15.58 -1.92
C ALA A 202 -12.39 -15.51 -1.41
N TYR A 203 -11.46 -15.25 -2.32
CA TYR A 203 -10.06 -15.00 -2.06
C TYR A 203 -9.72 -13.56 -2.45
N PHE A 204 -8.66 -13.04 -1.84
CA PHE A 204 -8.13 -11.70 -2.09
C PHE A 204 -9.17 -10.59 -1.87
N THR A 205 -10.08 -10.78 -0.92
CA THR A 205 -11.20 -9.86 -0.62
C THR A 205 -10.74 -8.48 -0.15
N GLY A 206 -9.52 -8.37 0.40
CA GLY A 206 -8.87 -7.11 0.77
C GLY A 206 -7.95 -6.51 -0.31
N THR A 207 -7.98 -7.02 -1.55
CA THR A 207 -7.14 -6.54 -2.66
C THR A 207 -7.96 -5.79 -3.71
N SER A 208 -7.29 -5.11 -4.65
CA SER A 208 -7.92 -4.39 -5.75
C SER A 208 -8.62 -5.31 -6.77
N VAL A 209 -8.27 -6.61 -6.79
CA VAL A 209 -8.86 -7.59 -7.72
C VAL A 209 -9.23 -8.87 -6.97
N PRO A 210 -10.40 -8.92 -6.30
CA PRO A 210 -10.85 -10.13 -5.61
C PRO A 210 -11.32 -11.23 -6.60
N THR A 211 -11.53 -12.45 -6.10
CA THR A 211 -12.13 -13.54 -6.90
C THR A 211 -13.66 -13.46 -6.99
N THR A 212 -14.28 -12.77 -6.04
CA THR A 212 -15.73 -12.56 -5.98
C THR A 212 -16.03 -11.11 -5.64
N LEU A 213 -17.22 -10.63 -6.01
CA LEU A 213 -17.72 -9.36 -5.51
C LEU A 213 -18.07 -9.49 -4.01
N ALA A 214 -17.84 -8.44 -3.23
CA ALA A 214 -18.40 -8.33 -1.90
C ALA A 214 -19.93 -8.23 -1.98
N GLU A 215 -20.65 -8.81 -1.01
CA GLU A 215 -22.13 -8.84 -1.00
C GLU A 215 -22.75 -7.43 -1.07
N ASP A 216 -22.08 -6.43 -0.48
CA ASP A 216 -22.50 -5.02 -0.45
C ASP A 216 -21.65 -4.09 -1.35
N GLY A 217 -20.79 -4.64 -2.22
CA GLY A 217 -19.88 -3.87 -3.07
C GLY A 217 -20.57 -3.23 -4.29
N ASP A 218 -20.04 -2.11 -4.78
CA ASP A 218 -20.45 -1.56 -6.08
C ASP A 218 -20.00 -2.51 -7.21
N ALA A 219 -20.94 -3.35 -7.65
CA ALA A 219 -20.74 -4.34 -8.70
C ALA A 219 -20.42 -3.73 -10.06
N ALA A 220 -20.71 -2.44 -10.29
CA ALA A 220 -20.59 -1.83 -11.61
C ALA A 220 -19.13 -1.51 -12.01
N ASN A 221 -18.25 -1.27 -11.03
CA ASN A 221 -16.92 -0.73 -11.31
C ASN A 221 -15.75 -1.54 -10.73
N THR A 222 -16.01 -2.63 -10.01
CA THR A 222 -14.95 -3.44 -9.40
C THR A 222 -14.44 -4.50 -10.37
N GLU A 223 -13.13 -4.48 -10.63
CA GLU A 223 -12.48 -5.56 -11.38
C GLU A 223 -12.48 -6.85 -10.54
N VAL A 224 -13.03 -7.94 -11.09
CA VAL A 224 -13.05 -9.25 -10.45
C VAL A 224 -12.37 -10.26 -11.35
N LYS A 225 -11.53 -11.11 -10.77
CA LYS A 225 -10.90 -12.24 -11.47
C LYS A 225 -11.31 -13.56 -10.83
N PRO A 226 -12.41 -14.19 -11.28
CA PRO A 226 -12.91 -15.43 -10.69
C PRO A 226 -11.91 -16.57 -10.76
N ILE A 227 -12.04 -17.53 -9.84
CA ILE A 227 -11.24 -18.75 -9.84
C ILE A 227 -11.47 -19.50 -11.16
N ALA A 228 -10.40 -19.71 -11.93
CA ALA A 228 -10.49 -20.37 -13.22
C ALA A 228 -10.41 -21.89 -13.08
N GLN A 229 -11.17 -22.57 -13.94
CA GLN A 229 -11.03 -24.01 -14.10
C GLN A 229 -9.74 -24.35 -14.85
N TYR A 230 -8.99 -25.32 -14.34
CA TYR A 230 -7.78 -25.84 -14.97
C TYR A 230 -7.99 -26.20 -16.45
N GLY A 231 -9.14 -26.81 -16.77
CA GLY A 231 -9.50 -27.15 -18.14
C GLY A 231 -9.65 -25.91 -19.04
N ALA A 232 -10.19 -24.80 -18.54
CA ALA A 232 -10.37 -23.57 -19.32
C ALA A 232 -9.03 -22.96 -19.77
N ILE A 233 -7.94 -23.26 -19.04
CA ILE A 233 -6.60 -22.74 -19.30
C ILE A 233 -5.76 -23.74 -20.10
N THR A 234 -5.93 -25.04 -19.87
CA THR A 234 -5.08 -26.07 -20.49
C THR A 234 -5.67 -26.72 -21.74
N ASN A 235 -6.95 -26.47 -22.03
CA ASN A 235 -7.58 -26.98 -23.23
C ASN A 235 -6.85 -26.49 -24.50
N GLY A 236 -6.45 -27.43 -25.35
CA GLY A 236 -5.75 -27.17 -26.61
C GLY A 236 -4.23 -27.12 -26.51
N ILE A 237 -3.65 -27.14 -25.30
CA ILE A 237 -2.21 -27.21 -25.09
C ILE A 237 -1.67 -28.55 -25.61
N LYS A 238 -0.56 -28.50 -26.34
CA LYS A 238 0.14 -29.71 -26.79
C LYS A 238 0.84 -30.38 -25.61
N LYS A 239 0.67 -31.70 -25.47
CA LYS A 239 1.32 -32.48 -24.40
C LYS A 239 2.86 -32.40 -24.52
N GLY A 240 3.52 -31.98 -23.44
CA GLY A 240 4.95 -32.20 -23.22
C GLY A 240 5.91 -31.01 -23.35
N ALA A 241 5.43 -29.78 -23.60
CA ALA A 241 6.31 -28.60 -23.68
C ALA A 241 5.56 -27.28 -23.37
N ALA A 242 4.71 -27.28 -22.36
CA ALA A 242 3.96 -26.08 -21.98
C ALA A 242 4.41 -25.55 -20.62
N ILE A 243 4.50 -24.24 -20.52
CA ILE A 243 4.96 -23.51 -19.35
C ILE A 243 3.97 -22.43 -18.96
N PHE A 244 4.02 -22.00 -17.71
CA PHE A 244 3.47 -20.70 -17.31
C PHE A 244 4.59 -19.72 -16.98
N VAL A 245 4.34 -18.43 -17.24
CA VAL A 245 5.31 -17.34 -17.06
C VAL A 245 4.68 -16.25 -16.21
N ALA A 246 5.34 -15.86 -15.11
CA ALA A 246 4.89 -14.77 -14.27
C ALA A 246 5.36 -13.40 -14.78
N LEU A 247 4.42 -12.47 -14.90
CA LEU A 247 4.62 -11.08 -15.30
C LEU A 247 4.44 -10.15 -14.09
N ASP A 248 5.05 -8.97 -14.16
CA ASP A 248 4.87 -7.92 -13.14
C ASP A 248 3.62 -7.08 -13.45
N ASP A 249 2.90 -6.68 -12.40
CA ASP A 249 1.76 -5.75 -12.45
C ASP A 249 1.97 -4.62 -11.41
N PRO A 250 3.01 -3.79 -11.61
CA PRO A 250 3.58 -2.96 -10.56
C PRO A 250 2.62 -1.91 -9.99
N LEU A 251 1.62 -1.48 -10.76
CA LEU A 251 0.69 -0.45 -10.32
C LEU A 251 -0.42 -1.04 -9.43
N VAL A 252 -0.89 -2.26 -9.72
CA VAL A 252 -1.84 -2.96 -8.83
C VAL A 252 -1.17 -3.38 -7.54
N ASP A 253 0.08 -3.85 -7.60
CA ASP A 253 0.85 -4.15 -6.39
C ASP A 253 0.93 -2.93 -5.44
N LEU A 254 1.09 -1.70 -5.97
CA LEU A 254 1.05 -0.48 -5.15
C LEU A 254 -0.33 -0.20 -4.55
N GLN A 255 -1.40 -0.46 -5.30
CA GLN A 255 -2.78 -0.34 -4.80
C GLN A 255 -3.06 -1.37 -3.69
N ASP A 256 -2.65 -2.62 -3.88
CA ASP A 256 -2.82 -3.70 -2.91
C ASP A 256 -2.03 -3.42 -1.62
N LEU A 257 -0.77 -2.94 -1.72
CA LEU A 257 0.00 -2.50 -0.55
C LEU A 257 -0.67 -1.32 0.17
N SER A 258 -1.31 -0.42 -0.57
CA SER A 258 -2.05 0.70 0.00
C SER A 258 -3.31 0.21 0.74
N LEU A 259 -4.04 -0.75 0.17
CA LEU A 259 -5.21 -1.37 0.81
C LEU A 259 -4.84 -2.05 2.13
N ILE A 260 -3.74 -2.80 2.15
CA ILE A 260 -3.24 -3.46 3.37
C ILE A 260 -2.91 -2.43 4.45
N LEU A 261 -2.23 -1.33 4.11
CA LEU A 261 -1.98 -0.25 5.06
C LEU A 261 -3.29 0.40 5.52
N GLY A 262 -4.24 0.63 4.61
CA GLY A 262 -5.55 1.19 4.90
C GLY A 262 -6.34 0.38 5.94
N GLU A 263 -6.29 -0.95 5.85
CA GLU A 263 -6.88 -1.85 6.85
C GLU A 263 -6.26 -1.61 8.24
N LYS A 264 -4.93 -1.46 8.32
CA LYS A 264 -4.26 -1.21 9.61
C LYS A 264 -4.56 0.19 10.14
N VAL A 265 -4.72 1.19 9.26
CA VAL A 265 -5.16 2.54 9.65
C VAL A 265 -6.56 2.48 10.28
N LEU A 266 -7.46 1.67 9.73
CA LEU A 266 -8.78 1.42 10.30
C LEU A 266 -8.70 0.72 11.65
N ASP A 267 -7.90 -0.33 11.78
CA ASP A 267 -7.69 -1.02 13.06
C ASP A 267 -7.24 -0.02 14.15
N HIS A 268 -6.34 0.90 13.78
CA HIS A 268 -5.85 1.95 14.67
C HIS A 268 -6.92 3.00 15.01
N ALA A 269 -7.70 3.44 14.02
CA ALA A 269 -8.80 4.37 14.24
C ALA A 269 -9.87 3.77 15.17
N ASP A 270 -10.28 2.51 14.93
CA ASP A 270 -11.24 1.77 15.77
C ASP A 270 -10.76 1.66 17.22
N LEU A 271 -9.46 1.40 17.42
CA LEU A 271 -8.86 1.29 18.75
C LEU A 271 -8.80 2.66 19.45
N GLN A 272 -8.42 3.71 18.71
CA GLN A 272 -8.42 5.08 19.23
C GLN A 272 -9.83 5.55 19.59
N GLU A 273 -10.84 5.29 18.77
CA GLU A 273 -12.23 5.69 19.07
C GLU A 273 -12.74 5.03 20.35
N LYS A 274 -12.49 3.72 20.51
CA LYS A 274 -12.91 2.96 21.70
C LYS A 274 -12.25 3.45 22.99
N ASN A 275 -10.99 3.85 22.92
CA ASN A 275 -10.18 4.02 24.12
C ASN A 275 -9.74 5.47 24.42
N SER A 276 -9.66 6.36 23.42
CA SER A 276 -9.10 7.72 23.59
C SER A 276 -9.82 8.55 24.65
N HIS A 277 -11.16 8.49 24.71
CA HIS A 277 -11.93 9.20 25.74
C HIS A 277 -11.65 8.67 27.15
N LYS A 278 -11.57 7.33 27.30
CA LYS A 278 -11.23 6.69 28.57
C LYS A 278 -9.82 7.10 29.01
N TRP A 279 -8.86 7.08 28.09
CA TRP A 279 -7.47 7.46 28.36
C TRP A 279 -7.36 8.92 28.75
N ALA A 280 -7.96 9.83 27.97
CA ALA A 280 -7.93 11.26 28.27
C ALA A 280 -8.58 11.58 29.61
N LEU A 281 -9.71 10.94 29.94
CA LEU A 281 -10.37 11.08 31.23
C LEU A 281 -9.51 10.56 32.38
N LEU A 282 -8.89 9.39 32.21
CA LEU A 282 -8.03 8.79 33.22
C LEU A 282 -6.78 9.64 33.46
N GLU A 283 -6.12 10.10 32.39
CA GLU A 283 -4.96 10.97 32.46
C GLU A 283 -5.31 12.31 33.11
N THR A 284 -6.41 12.94 32.68
CA THR A 284 -6.89 14.20 33.26
C THR A 284 -7.23 14.01 34.74
N ALA A 285 -7.97 12.96 35.09
CA ALA A 285 -8.31 12.65 36.47
C ALA A 285 -7.05 12.45 37.32
N ALA A 286 -6.06 11.70 36.83
CA ALA A 286 -4.79 11.48 37.50
C ALA A 286 -3.98 12.78 37.65
N GLN A 287 -3.99 13.66 36.64
CA GLN A 287 -3.30 14.95 36.69
C GLN A 287 -3.92 15.92 37.71
N VAL A 288 -5.24 16.11 37.70
CA VAL A 288 -5.95 17.06 38.60
C VAL A 288 -5.98 16.59 40.06
N THR A 289 -5.79 15.29 40.27
CA THR A 289 -5.67 14.68 41.59
C THR A 289 -4.20 14.51 42.02
N ALA A 290 -3.24 14.81 41.15
CA ALA A 290 -1.81 14.49 41.38
C ALA A 290 -1.57 13.00 41.71
N LEU A 291 -2.36 12.10 41.15
CA LEU A 291 -2.13 10.65 41.17
C LEU A 291 -1.25 10.18 40.00
N SER A 292 -1.01 11.04 39.00
CA SER A 292 0.03 10.83 37.98
C SER A 292 1.38 11.41 38.40
N GLN A 293 2.45 10.79 37.92
CA GLN A 293 3.83 11.22 38.18
C GLN A 293 4.05 12.64 37.61
N PRO A 294 4.69 13.56 38.35
CA PRO A 294 5.10 14.85 37.80
C PRO A 294 6.28 14.70 36.83
N GLU A 295 6.29 15.53 35.78
CA GLU A 295 7.48 15.71 34.96
C GLU A 295 8.66 16.19 35.82
N GLY A 296 9.84 15.59 35.61
CA GLY A 296 11.06 15.96 36.32
C GLY A 296 11.12 15.52 37.79
N LEU A 297 10.32 14.52 38.21
CA LEU A 297 10.53 13.88 39.51
C LEU A 297 11.94 13.28 39.59
N ASN A 298 12.65 13.53 40.69
CA ASN A 298 13.91 12.86 40.95
C ASN A 298 13.64 11.45 41.46
N TYR A 299 14.16 10.44 40.76
CA TYR A 299 14.03 9.04 41.14
C TYR A 299 15.33 8.52 41.77
N PRO A 300 15.24 7.57 42.72
CA PRO A 300 16.40 6.83 43.22
C PRO A 300 17.09 6.02 42.12
N ASP A 301 18.40 5.77 42.24
CA ASP A 301 19.17 4.96 41.26
C ASP A 301 18.63 3.52 41.10
N THR A 302 17.88 3.02 42.09
CA THR A 302 17.24 1.70 42.06
C THR A 302 15.98 1.65 41.19
N VAL A 303 15.43 2.80 40.78
CA VAL A 303 14.19 2.93 40.02
C VAL A 303 14.52 3.29 38.58
N LYS A 304 14.26 2.37 37.64
CA LYS A 304 14.70 2.48 36.24
C LYS A 304 13.56 2.40 35.26
N THR A 305 12.63 1.46 35.45
CA THR A 305 11.50 1.26 34.53
C THR A 305 10.34 2.20 34.84
N GLU A 306 9.46 2.44 33.87
CA GLU A 306 8.25 3.27 34.10
C GLU A 306 7.32 2.67 35.15
N GLU A 307 7.23 1.34 35.22
CA GLU A 307 6.50 0.61 36.26
C GLU A 307 7.10 0.88 37.65
N GLU A 308 8.42 0.81 37.78
CA GLU A 308 9.11 1.11 39.04
C GLU A 308 8.94 2.57 39.45
N LYS A 309 8.99 3.51 38.49
CA LYS A 309 8.76 4.94 38.72
C LYS A 309 7.33 5.21 39.20
N GLN A 310 6.35 4.53 38.60
CA GLN A 310 4.96 4.63 39.03
C GLN A 310 4.75 4.08 40.43
N GLN A 311 5.34 2.92 40.72
CA GLN A 311 5.27 2.32 42.05
C GLN A 311 5.96 3.20 43.10
N TYR A 312 7.12 3.78 42.78
CA TYR A 312 7.80 4.72 43.65
C TYR A 312 6.93 5.93 43.99
N TYR A 313 6.27 6.52 42.98
CA TYR A 313 5.37 7.65 43.19
C TYR A 313 4.17 7.30 44.08
N GLN A 314 3.59 6.11 43.91
CA GLN A 314 2.53 5.60 44.78
C GLN A 314 3.01 5.43 46.23
N ASP A 315 4.20 4.87 46.42
CA ASP A 315 4.81 4.66 47.74
C ASP A 315 5.19 5.98 48.42
N LEU A 316 5.41 7.05 47.65
CA LEU A 316 5.70 8.39 48.15
C LEU A 316 4.47 9.06 48.79
N THR A 317 3.26 8.62 48.42
CA THR A 317 2.00 9.28 48.83
C THR A 317 1.73 9.32 50.34
N PRO A 318 2.01 8.28 51.16
CA PRO A 318 1.81 8.34 52.61
C PRO A 318 2.75 9.35 53.28
N TYR A 319 3.99 9.45 52.79
CA TYR A 319 4.94 10.45 53.28
C TYR A 319 4.45 11.87 52.99
N MET A 320 4.01 12.15 51.76
CA MET A 320 3.48 13.47 51.37
C MET A 320 2.23 13.85 52.19
N GLU A 321 1.37 12.87 52.45
CA GLU A 321 0.15 13.06 53.23
C GLU A 321 0.45 13.40 54.69
N HIS A 322 1.28 12.60 55.37
CA HIS A 322 1.65 12.86 56.76
C HIS A 322 2.42 14.17 56.94
N LYS A 323 3.32 14.49 56.01
CA LYS A 323 4.06 15.76 56.05
C LYS A 323 3.12 16.96 55.93
N ARG A 324 2.11 16.89 55.05
CA ARG A 324 1.10 17.94 54.93
C ARG A 324 0.20 18.02 56.17
N GLN A 325 -0.17 16.90 56.77
CA GLN A 325 -0.94 16.88 58.02
C GLN A 325 -0.18 17.57 59.17
N ALA A 326 1.14 17.35 59.26
CA ALA A 326 2.00 18.03 60.22
C ALA A 326 2.01 19.55 59.99
N GLU A 327 2.25 20.00 58.74
CA GLU A 327 2.22 21.42 58.37
C GLU A 327 0.87 22.09 58.68
N ASN A 328 -0.24 21.42 58.39
CA ASN A 328 -1.58 21.95 58.64
C ASN A 328 -1.90 22.03 60.14
N ALA A 329 -1.50 21.03 60.94
CA ALA A 329 -1.70 21.03 62.38
C ALA A 329 -0.90 22.15 63.07
N LEU A 330 0.32 22.44 62.59
CA LEU A 330 1.14 23.55 63.06
C LEU A 330 0.48 24.91 62.74
N LYS A 331 -0.16 25.05 61.57
CA LYS A 331 -0.88 26.28 61.17
C LYS A 331 -2.14 26.55 62.01
N GLN A 332 -2.79 25.52 62.55
CA GLN A 332 -3.97 25.68 63.42
C GLN A 332 -3.64 26.27 64.80
N GLY A 333 -2.40 26.14 65.26
CA GLY A 333 -1.91 26.75 66.50
C GLY A 333 -2.41 26.10 67.81
N GLY A 334 -1.86 26.54 68.94
CA GLY A 334 -2.20 26.06 70.29
C GLY A 334 -1.62 24.68 70.65
N ASN A 335 -1.74 24.29 71.94
CA ASN A 335 -1.18 23.03 72.45
C ASN A 335 -1.76 21.78 71.75
N PHE A 336 -3.03 21.83 71.35
CA PHE A 336 -3.70 20.74 70.67
C PHE A 336 -3.22 20.56 69.22
N GLY A 337 -2.99 21.66 68.49
CA GLY A 337 -2.38 21.65 67.16
C GLY A 337 -0.92 21.17 67.20
N ALA A 338 -0.14 21.62 68.19
CA ALA A 338 1.24 21.17 68.39
C ALA A 338 1.34 19.66 68.66
N GLY A 339 0.44 19.10 69.48
CA GLY A 339 0.40 17.67 69.76
C GLY A 339 0.03 16.82 68.53
N ARG A 340 -0.96 17.27 67.73
CA ARG A 340 -1.30 16.59 66.47
C ARG A 340 -0.20 16.69 65.41
N GLY A 341 0.43 17.86 65.31
CA GLY A 341 1.56 18.09 64.42
C GLY A 341 2.73 17.15 64.72
N TYR A 342 3.08 16.99 65.99
CA TYR A 342 4.13 16.06 66.41
C TYR A 342 3.84 14.60 66.04
N ILE A 343 2.59 14.15 66.20
CA ILE A 343 2.19 12.79 65.82
C ILE A 343 2.27 12.58 64.31
N ALA A 344 1.78 13.54 63.51
CA ALA A 344 1.84 13.47 62.05
C ALA A 344 3.29 13.53 61.53
N ASP A 345 4.15 14.30 62.17
CA ASP A 345 5.58 14.38 61.86
C ASP A 345 6.29 13.03 62.10
N GLN A 346 5.99 12.36 63.23
CA GLN A 346 6.47 11.00 63.48
C GLN A 346 5.99 10.00 62.43
N GLN A 347 4.73 10.11 61.97
CA GLN A 347 4.20 9.26 60.91
C GLN A 347 4.87 9.52 59.56
N ALA A 348 5.20 10.77 59.25
CA ALA A 348 5.98 11.13 58.06
C ALA A 348 7.38 10.52 58.12
N ASP A 349 8.07 10.59 59.26
CA ASP A 349 9.38 9.95 59.45
C ASP A 349 9.32 8.42 59.30
N MET A 350 8.27 7.78 59.81
CA MET A 350 8.05 6.35 59.61
C MET A 350 7.85 6.00 58.13
N ALA A 351 7.01 6.74 57.41
CA ALA A 351 6.79 6.55 55.98
C ALA A 351 8.08 6.79 55.16
N LYS A 352 8.88 7.79 55.55
CA LYS A 352 10.20 8.07 54.96
C LYS A 352 11.16 6.91 55.15
N ASN A 353 11.19 6.29 56.34
CA ASN A 353 12.04 5.13 56.59
C ASN A 353 11.61 3.92 55.76
N VAL A 354 10.31 3.68 55.59
CA VAL A 354 9.80 2.62 54.69
C VAL A 354 10.27 2.84 53.26
N LEU A 355 10.22 4.07 52.75
CA LEU A 355 10.76 4.42 51.43
C LEU A 355 12.28 4.18 51.33
N PHE A 356 13.04 4.56 52.36
CA PHE A 356 14.48 4.36 52.39
C PHE A 356 14.88 2.88 52.49
N ASP A 357 14.13 2.07 53.21
CA ASP A 357 14.37 0.63 53.28
C ASP A 357 14.13 -0.05 51.93
N LYS A 358 13.13 0.43 51.16
CA LYS A 358 12.78 -0.14 49.85
C LYS A 358 13.65 0.37 48.69
N TYR A 359 13.97 1.66 48.66
CA TYR A 359 14.62 2.32 47.51
C TYR A 359 16.02 2.90 47.83
N GLY A 360 16.52 2.69 49.05
CA GLY A 360 17.77 3.29 49.53
C GLY A 360 17.58 4.76 49.94
N LYS A 361 18.60 5.33 50.58
CA LYS A 361 18.58 6.75 50.99
C LYS A 361 18.79 7.67 49.80
N HIS A 362 17.88 8.62 49.62
CA HIS A 362 17.91 9.61 48.55
C HIS A 362 17.18 10.89 48.99
N ASP A 363 17.22 11.94 48.17
CA ASP A 363 16.47 13.16 48.43
C ASP A 363 14.98 12.94 48.13
N ILE A 364 14.15 13.08 49.16
CA ILE A 364 12.68 12.92 49.11
C ILE A 364 11.99 14.29 49.29
N ASP A 365 12.72 15.30 49.76
CA ASP A 365 12.16 16.56 50.20
C ASP A 365 11.95 17.53 49.02
N ASN A 366 10.84 17.35 48.30
CA ASN A 366 10.47 18.22 47.17
C ASN A 366 9.31 19.17 47.53
N ALA A 367 9.62 20.44 47.75
CA ALA A 367 8.63 21.46 48.15
C ALA A 367 7.55 21.71 47.07
N ALA A 368 7.93 21.75 45.79
CA ALA A 368 6.99 21.97 44.69
C ALA A 368 6.02 20.78 44.54
N LEU A 369 6.53 19.56 44.73
CA LEU A 369 5.70 18.35 44.74
C LEU A 369 4.71 18.35 45.91
N LEU A 370 5.16 18.70 47.11
CA LEU A 370 4.29 18.81 48.29
C LEU A 370 3.22 19.90 48.11
N GLU A 371 3.59 21.02 47.49
CA GLU A 371 2.64 22.09 47.14
C GLU A 371 1.60 21.60 46.13
N ARG A 372 2.01 20.95 45.03
CA ARG A 372 1.10 20.33 44.06
C ARG A 372 0.19 19.31 44.73
N TRP A 373 0.75 18.43 45.56
CA TRP A 373 0.00 17.43 46.32
C TRP A 373 -1.10 18.12 47.13
N SER A 374 -0.77 19.15 47.92
CA SER A 374 -1.80 19.82 48.70
C SER A 374 -2.82 20.63 47.90
N ALA A 375 -2.40 21.30 46.83
CA ALA A 375 -3.31 22.09 45.99
C ALA A 375 -4.41 21.23 45.36
N THR A 376 -4.13 19.95 45.15
CA THR A 376 -5.01 18.96 44.52
C THR A 376 -5.79 18.09 45.53
N GLN A 377 -5.59 18.30 46.84
CA GLN A 377 -6.23 17.50 47.90
C GLN A 377 -7.76 17.47 47.78
N LYS A 378 -8.38 18.64 47.57
CA LYS A 378 -9.84 18.75 47.43
C LYS A 378 -10.42 17.89 46.29
N TRP A 379 -9.62 17.59 45.26
CA TRP A 379 -10.04 16.75 44.14
C TRP A 379 -9.70 15.28 44.40
N ARG A 380 -8.58 15.00 45.08
CA ARG A 380 -8.24 13.64 45.53
C ARG A 380 -9.28 13.07 46.49
N ASP A 381 -9.80 13.89 47.39
CA ASP A 381 -10.76 13.45 48.40
C ASP A 381 -12.11 13.03 47.78
N GLU A 382 -12.38 13.47 46.54
CA GLU A 382 -13.60 13.16 45.79
C GLU A 382 -13.46 11.89 44.92
N VAL A 383 -12.28 11.27 44.87
CA VAL A 383 -12.00 10.10 44.02
C VAL A 383 -11.50 8.90 44.80
N ASP A 384 -11.73 7.71 44.24
CA ASP A 384 -11.11 6.48 44.74
C ASP A 384 -9.71 6.35 44.13
N ALA A 385 -8.70 6.85 44.85
CA ALA A 385 -7.31 6.85 44.40
C ALA A 385 -6.81 5.43 44.06
N LYS A 386 -7.27 4.39 44.78
CA LYS A 386 -6.90 3.01 44.51
C LYS A 386 -7.42 2.55 43.15
N LYS A 387 -8.67 2.88 42.81
CA LYS A 387 -9.23 2.57 41.49
C LYS A 387 -8.55 3.34 40.36
N ILE A 388 -8.16 4.60 40.59
CA ILE A 388 -7.39 5.36 39.60
C ILE A 388 -6.03 4.70 39.37
N TYR A 389 -5.29 4.32 40.43
CA TYR A 389 -4.02 3.61 40.26
C TYR A 389 -4.17 2.28 39.53
N GLN A 390 -5.20 1.49 39.85
CA GLN A 390 -5.52 0.26 39.12
C GLN A 390 -5.79 0.53 37.64
N ALA A 391 -6.56 1.56 37.32
CA ALA A 391 -6.84 1.91 35.93
C ALA A 391 -5.59 2.39 35.17
N ILE A 392 -4.67 3.11 35.82
CA ILE A 392 -3.38 3.50 35.20
C ILE A 392 -2.49 2.26 34.99
N ASP A 393 -2.47 1.34 35.95
CA ASP A 393 -1.71 0.09 35.84
C ASP A 393 -2.25 -0.80 34.70
N ASP A 394 -3.57 -0.97 34.63
CA ASP A 394 -4.25 -1.69 33.55
C ASP A 394 -3.98 -1.05 32.17
N LEU A 395 -4.00 0.28 32.09
CA LEU A 395 -3.65 1.05 30.89
C LEU A 395 -2.23 0.74 30.43
N ASN A 396 -1.26 0.86 31.34
CA ASN A 396 0.16 0.66 31.04
C ASN A 396 0.49 -0.80 30.71
N THR A 397 -0.18 -1.75 31.35
CA THR A 397 0.10 -3.18 31.19
C THR A 397 -0.57 -3.78 29.95
N ASN A 398 -1.80 -3.37 29.63
CA ASN A 398 -2.60 -4.04 28.62
C ASN A 398 -2.89 -3.19 27.39
N GLU A 399 -3.23 -1.92 27.58
CA GLU A 399 -3.79 -1.09 26.50
C GLU A 399 -2.70 -0.32 25.72
N LYS A 400 -1.71 0.23 26.44
CA LYS A 400 -0.58 0.97 25.85
C LYS A 400 0.31 0.08 24.97
N PRO A 401 0.73 -1.14 25.38
CA PRO A 401 1.56 -2.00 24.53
C PRO A 401 0.84 -2.43 23.26
N ALA A 402 -0.48 -2.62 23.31
CA ALA A 402 -1.28 -2.93 22.13
C ALA A 402 -1.32 -1.77 21.13
N LEU A 403 -1.45 -0.53 21.62
CA LEU A 403 -1.39 0.66 20.77
C LEU A 403 0.01 0.85 20.16
N GLU A 404 1.07 0.67 20.95
CA GLU A 404 2.46 0.76 20.48
C GLU A 404 2.75 -0.29 19.40
N ALA A 405 2.33 -1.55 19.61
CA ALA A 405 2.48 -2.61 18.61
C ALA A 405 1.72 -2.30 17.30
N LEU A 406 0.56 -1.64 17.40
CA LEU A 406 -0.20 -1.23 16.23
C LEU A 406 0.46 -0.07 15.48
N VAL A 407 1.01 0.91 16.20
CA VAL A 407 1.82 1.98 15.60
C VAL A 407 3.06 1.42 14.92
N ASP A 408 3.76 0.47 15.54
CA ASP A 408 4.89 -0.23 14.92
C ASP A 408 4.46 -0.94 13.64
N THR A 409 3.30 -1.60 13.67
CA THR A 409 2.72 -2.27 12.50
C THR A 409 2.43 -1.27 11.37
N LEU A 410 1.80 -0.13 11.68
CA LEU A 410 1.56 0.96 10.72
C LEU A 410 2.87 1.45 10.09
N ASN A 411 3.89 1.70 10.91
CA ASN A 411 5.19 2.16 10.44
C ASN A 411 5.84 1.15 9.48
N ILE A 412 5.76 -0.14 9.77
CA ILE A 412 6.29 -1.19 8.90
C ILE A 412 5.56 -1.22 7.55
N PHE A 413 4.21 -1.21 7.55
CA PHE A 413 3.42 -1.23 6.32
C PHE A 413 3.57 0.05 5.49
N ARG A 414 3.70 1.21 6.15
CA ARG A 414 4.05 2.47 5.50
C ARG A 414 5.43 2.41 4.83
N ASP A 415 6.45 1.96 5.55
CA ASP A 415 7.82 1.97 5.06
C ASP A 415 7.98 1.07 3.82
N GLN A 416 7.32 -0.10 3.77
CA GLN A 416 7.32 -0.94 2.55
C GLN A 416 6.56 -0.27 1.38
N LEU A 417 5.44 0.42 1.62
CA LEU A 417 4.70 1.12 0.57
C LEU A 417 5.51 2.30 0.01
N VAL A 418 6.17 3.05 0.88
CA VAL A 418 7.08 4.14 0.49
C VAL A 418 8.25 3.58 -0.32
N ALA A 419 8.88 2.49 0.13
CA ALA A 419 9.98 1.84 -0.58
C ALA A 419 9.54 1.32 -1.96
N ALA A 420 8.38 0.65 -2.05
CA ALA A 420 7.81 0.20 -3.32
C ALA A 420 7.51 1.39 -4.28
N THR A 421 6.99 2.50 -3.76
CA THR A 421 6.74 3.73 -4.53
C THR A 421 8.04 4.32 -5.08
N GLN A 422 9.10 4.36 -4.27
CA GLN A 422 10.44 4.76 -4.68
C GLN A 422 11.03 3.81 -5.74
N ARG A 423 10.86 2.48 -5.55
CA ARG A 423 11.29 1.45 -6.50
C ARG A 423 10.59 1.56 -7.84
N PHE A 424 9.30 1.92 -7.85
CA PHE A 424 8.57 2.18 -9.09
C PHE A 424 9.22 3.34 -9.85
N GLY A 425 9.39 4.48 -9.17
CA GLY A 425 9.98 5.70 -9.72
C GLY A 425 8.96 6.60 -10.40
N TRP A 426 9.44 7.51 -11.26
CA TRP A 426 8.62 8.56 -11.85
C TRP A 426 8.17 8.31 -13.30
N GLU A 427 8.63 7.24 -13.96
CA GLU A 427 8.36 6.96 -15.38
C GLU A 427 7.06 6.14 -15.56
N PRO A 428 5.93 6.73 -16.01
CA PRO A 428 4.68 6.00 -16.20
C PRO A 428 4.80 4.88 -17.24
N GLU A 429 5.68 5.03 -18.23
CA GLU A 429 5.93 4.03 -19.26
C GLU A 429 6.45 2.70 -18.71
N LYS A 430 7.03 2.69 -17.49
CA LYS A 430 7.42 1.46 -16.78
C LYS A 430 6.22 0.59 -16.41
N GLY A 431 5.08 1.22 -16.08
CA GLY A 431 3.79 0.56 -15.89
C GLY A 431 2.99 0.42 -17.18
N PHE A 432 3.60 0.76 -18.33
CA PHE A 432 2.97 0.75 -19.64
C PHE A 432 1.69 1.59 -19.73
N VAL A 433 1.71 2.77 -19.10
CA VAL A 433 0.60 3.73 -19.11
C VAL A 433 0.93 4.92 -20.00
N ASP A 434 -0.03 5.33 -20.84
CA ASP A 434 0.12 6.50 -21.69
C ASP A 434 -0.53 7.75 -21.07
N ILE A 435 0.30 8.68 -20.59
CA ILE A 435 -0.14 9.96 -20.01
C ILE A 435 -0.62 10.99 -21.05
N GLU A 436 -0.47 10.75 -22.36
CA GLU A 436 -1.09 11.59 -23.40
C GLU A 436 -2.57 11.21 -23.64
N GLU A 437 -3.10 10.22 -22.92
CA GLU A 437 -4.49 9.76 -23.00
C GLU A 437 -5.21 9.90 -21.65
N GLN A 438 -6.49 10.28 -21.69
CA GLN A 438 -7.32 10.44 -20.50
C GLN A 438 -7.39 9.14 -19.68
N GLN A 439 -7.58 8.00 -20.35
CA GLN A 439 -7.63 6.70 -19.66
C GLN A 439 -6.36 6.45 -18.83
N GLY A 440 -5.19 6.81 -19.36
CA GLY A 440 -3.92 6.65 -18.65
C GLY A 440 -3.81 7.59 -17.45
N GLN A 441 -4.27 8.83 -17.59
CA GLN A 441 -4.39 9.80 -16.49
C GLN A 441 -5.32 9.28 -15.39
N ASP A 442 -6.50 8.76 -15.75
CA ASP A 442 -7.45 8.21 -14.79
C ASP A 442 -6.86 7.04 -14.00
N TYR A 443 -6.15 6.13 -14.68
CA TYR A 443 -5.57 4.96 -14.04
C TYR A 443 -4.47 5.33 -13.03
N LEU A 444 -3.60 6.28 -13.39
CA LEU A 444 -2.57 6.76 -12.46
C LEU A 444 -3.16 7.60 -11.32
N SER A 445 -4.25 8.34 -11.58
CA SER A 445 -4.99 9.09 -10.56
C SER A 445 -5.61 8.19 -9.53
N GLU A 446 -6.16 7.06 -9.96
CA GLU A 446 -6.64 6.01 -9.07
C GLU A 446 -5.49 5.49 -8.19
N VAL A 447 -4.40 5.01 -8.79
CA VAL A 447 -3.24 4.48 -8.03
C VAL A 447 -2.69 5.52 -7.05
N HIS A 448 -2.53 6.77 -7.49
CA HIS A 448 -2.06 7.87 -6.64
C HIS A 448 -2.99 8.12 -5.46
N PHE A 449 -4.31 8.11 -5.69
CA PHE A 449 -5.30 8.34 -4.63
C PHE A 449 -5.16 7.31 -3.50
N PHE A 450 -5.03 6.01 -3.84
CA PHE A 450 -4.81 4.94 -2.87
C PHE A 450 -3.57 5.21 -2.01
N ILE A 451 -2.43 5.49 -2.65
CA ILE A 451 -1.16 5.73 -1.95
C ILE A 451 -1.26 6.96 -1.05
N ASN A 452 -1.73 8.08 -1.60
CA ASN A 452 -1.79 9.36 -0.89
C ASN A 452 -2.73 9.30 0.31
N GLU A 453 -3.92 8.71 0.16
CA GLU A 453 -4.90 8.63 1.25
C GLU A 453 -4.35 7.88 2.46
N VAL A 454 -3.66 6.75 2.27
CA VAL A 454 -3.17 5.97 3.41
C VAL A 454 -1.85 6.50 3.98
N VAL A 455 -0.90 6.92 3.13
CA VAL A 455 0.42 7.42 3.59
C VAL A 455 0.26 8.67 4.44
N THR A 456 -0.66 9.57 4.06
CA THR A 456 -0.91 10.81 4.81
C THR A 456 -1.51 10.59 6.20
N LYS A 457 -2.13 9.44 6.48
CA LYS A 457 -2.67 9.10 7.81
C LYS A 457 -1.62 8.55 8.78
N VAL A 458 -0.43 8.20 8.28
CA VAL A 458 0.64 7.54 9.07
C VAL A 458 1.98 8.25 8.95
N LEU A 459 1.95 9.57 8.74
CA LEU A 459 3.15 10.38 8.60
C LEU A 459 4.02 10.36 9.86
N ASP A 460 5.32 10.18 9.66
CA ASP A 460 6.37 10.48 10.63
C ASP A 460 7.33 11.54 10.09
N GLU A 461 8.29 11.97 10.89
CA GLU A 461 9.27 13.00 10.51
C GLU A 461 10.07 12.59 9.25
N LYS A 462 10.43 11.30 9.13
CA LYS A 462 11.20 10.77 8.00
C LYS A 462 10.40 10.80 6.71
N THR A 463 9.15 10.35 6.75
CA THR A 463 8.24 10.29 5.59
C THR A 463 7.84 11.68 5.17
N THR A 464 7.57 12.58 6.12
CA THR A 464 7.31 14.01 5.87
C THR A 464 8.47 14.63 5.11
N ALA A 465 9.70 14.50 5.62
CA ALA A 465 10.89 15.04 4.98
C ALA A 465 11.20 14.40 3.61
N TRP A 466 10.77 13.16 3.38
CA TRP A 466 10.85 12.54 2.05
C TRP A 466 9.83 13.15 1.09
N ILE A 467 8.57 13.31 1.50
CA ILE A 467 7.52 13.93 0.67
C ILE A 467 7.91 15.36 0.27
N GLU A 468 8.40 16.16 1.22
CA GLU A 468 8.86 17.53 0.95
C GLU A 468 9.92 17.55 -0.17
N LYS A 469 10.91 16.66 -0.10
CA LYS A 469 11.94 16.52 -1.15
C LYS A 469 11.41 16.04 -2.49
N GLU A 470 10.37 15.21 -2.48
CA GLU A 470 9.72 14.76 -3.73
C GLU A 470 9.04 15.94 -4.45
N PHE A 471 8.42 16.87 -3.73
CA PHE A 471 7.87 18.08 -4.34
C PHE A 471 8.96 19.08 -4.80
N GLU A 472 10.15 19.08 -4.19
CA GLU A 472 11.27 19.88 -4.72
C GLU A 472 11.87 19.27 -6.00
N SER A 473 12.05 17.95 -6.02
CA SER A 473 12.68 17.24 -7.14
C SER A 473 12.11 15.83 -7.27
N PRO A 474 11.04 15.66 -8.06
CA PRO A 474 10.34 14.38 -8.21
C PRO A 474 11.25 13.21 -8.59
N THR A 475 11.24 12.15 -7.78
CA THR A 475 11.83 10.85 -8.11
C THR A 475 10.78 9.75 -8.26
N THR A 476 9.56 10.01 -7.78
CA THR A 476 8.39 9.15 -7.87
C THR A 476 7.24 9.81 -8.65
N LEU A 477 6.18 9.04 -8.93
CA LEU A 477 4.94 9.58 -9.49
C LEU A 477 4.14 10.45 -8.52
N LEU A 478 4.42 10.36 -7.21
CA LEU A 478 3.62 11.00 -6.17
C LEU A 478 3.48 12.51 -6.40
N PRO A 479 4.54 13.33 -6.50
CA PRO A 479 4.41 14.78 -6.73
C PRO A 479 3.93 15.12 -8.16
N LEU A 480 4.09 14.19 -9.12
CA LEU A 480 3.81 14.46 -10.53
C LEU A 480 2.31 14.46 -10.86
N TYR A 481 1.44 14.09 -9.93
CA TYR A 481 -0.01 14.19 -10.11
C TYR A 481 -0.46 15.62 -10.47
N LEU A 482 0.25 16.65 -9.98
CA LEU A 482 0.01 18.06 -10.30
C LEU A 482 0.32 18.43 -11.76
N SER A 483 0.94 17.52 -12.50
CA SER A 483 1.48 17.75 -13.85
C SER A 483 1.04 16.65 -14.82
N GLY A 484 -0.08 15.99 -14.54
CA GLY A 484 -0.56 14.86 -15.35
C GLY A 484 0.49 13.74 -15.46
N TYR A 485 1.23 13.49 -14.38
CA TYR A 485 2.30 12.49 -14.28
C TYR A 485 3.47 12.72 -15.24
N SER A 486 3.66 13.95 -15.74
CA SER A 486 4.79 14.31 -16.61
C SER A 486 5.82 15.13 -15.86
N LYS A 487 6.98 14.51 -15.59
CA LYS A 487 8.13 15.21 -15.01
C LYS A 487 8.57 16.43 -15.83
N ALA A 488 8.55 16.33 -17.16
CA ALA A 488 8.89 17.45 -18.03
C ALA A 488 7.85 18.58 -18.02
N LEU A 489 6.58 18.27 -17.72
CA LEU A 489 5.57 19.30 -17.47
C LEU A 489 5.80 19.92 -16.10
N TYR A 490 6.02 19.10 -15.08
CA TYR A 490 6.35 19.54 -13.72
C TYR A 490 7.52 20.54 -13.70
N GLU A 491 8.62 20.25 -14.38
CA GLU A 491 9.78 21.14 -14.46
C GLU A 491 9.51 22.47 -15.18
N LYS A 492 8.43 22.55 -15.98
CA LYS A 492 8.09 23.75 -16.77
C LYS A 492 7.03 24.64 -16.14
N ILE A 493 6.07 24.05 -15.45
CA ILE A 493 4.92 24.77 -14.87
C ILE A 493 4.78 24.53 -13.36
N GLY A 494 5.73 23.80 -12.77
CA GLY A 494 5.75 23.45 -11.35
C GLY A 494 5.67 24.69 -10.47
N ASP A 495 6.48 25.72 -10.70
CA ASP A 495 6.47 26.94 -9.88
C ASP A 495 5.09 27.64 -9.81
N GLU A 496 4.21 27.40 -10.80
CA GLU A 496 2.86 27.97 -10.86
C GLU A 496 1.78 27.03 -10.28
N LEU A 497 2.06 25.73 -10.17
CA LEU A 497 1.10 24.68 -9.76
C LEU A 497 1.46 23.97 -8.45
N ILE A 498 2.72 24.04 -8.02
CA ILE A 498 3.21 23.44 -6.79
C ILE A 498 2.73 24.31 -5.62
N PRO A 499 2.11 23.71 -4.59
CA PRO A 499 1.71 24.44 -3.39
C PRO A 499 2.88 25.15 -2.72
N ALA A 500 2.62 26.05 -1.77
CA ALA A 500 3.67 26.47 -0.85
C ALA A 500 4.20 25.26 -0.07
N GLU A 501 5.47 25.26 0.34
CA GLU A 501 6.09 24.15 1.08
C GLU A 501 5.28 23.74 2.33
N SER A 502 4.62 24.70 2.99
CA SER A 502 3.73 24.46 4.14
C SER A 502 2.53 23.55 3.83
N ASP A 503 2.16 23.43 2.55
CA ASP A 503 0.96 22.73 2.09
C ASP A 503 1.29 21.33 1.55
N TYR A 504 2.57 20.95 1.41
CA TYR A 504 3.01 19.64 0.92
C TYR A 504 2.54 18.46 1.77
N VAL A 505 2.23 18.74 3.03
CA VAL A 505 1.86 17.74 4.04
C VAL A 505 0.47 18.05 4.64
N SER A 506 -0.12 19.22 4.32
CA SER A 506 -1.48 19.56 4.74
C SER A 506 -2.56 18.93 3.84
N PHE A 507 -2.18 18.02 2.93
CA PHE A 507 -3.07 17.27 2.05
C PHE A 507 -3.94 16.22 2.79
N ASN A 508 -3.84 16.14 4.13
CA ASN A 508 -4.46 15.11 4.99
C ASN A 508 -5.99 15.17 5.10
N ASP A 509 -6.63 16.16 4.48
CA ASP A 509 -8.08 16.26 4.35
C ASP A 509 -8.46 15.95 2.90
N THR A 510 -9.30 14.94 2.69
CA THR A 510 -9.89 14.64 1.37
C THR A 510 -10.63 15.88 0.80
N GLY A 511 -11.08 16.79 1.67
CA GLY A 511 -11.56 18.12 1.30
C GLY A 511 -10.50 19.00 0.63
N ASN A 512 -9.23 18.91 1.07
CA ASN A 512 -8.12 19.64 0.46
C ASN A 512 -7.71 19.05 -0.90
N PHE A 513 -7.66 17.71 -1.05
CA PHE A 513 -7.42 17.09 -2.37
C PHE A 513 -8.50 17.49 -3.38
N THR A 514 -9.77 17.40 -2.97
CA THR A 514 -10.92 17.80 -3.81
C THR A 514 -10.90 19.28 -4.16
N SER A 515 -10.62 20.15 -3.19
CA SER A 515 -10.48 21.59 -3.42
C SER A 515 -9.37 21.88 -4.41
N ARG A 516 -8.20 21.23 -4.28
CA ARG A 516 -7.08 21.41 -5.21
C ARG A 516 -7.38 20.88 -6.61
N ILE A 517 -8.03 19.71 -6.74
CA ILE A 517 -8.52 19.22 -8.04
C ILE A 517 -9.48 20.24 -8.68
N ASN A 518 -10.40 20.84 -7.90
CA ASN A 518 -11.30 21.89 -8.38
C ASN A 518 -10.55 23.18 -8.79
N GLU A 519 -9.59 23.63 -7.97
CA GLU A 519 -8.75 24.80 -8.25
C GLU A 519 -7.89 24.60 -9.50
N MET A 520 -7.32 23.40 -9.65
CA MET A 520 -6.50 23.02 -10.79
C MET A 520 -7.37 22.87 -12.05
N ASN A 521 -8.58 22.32 -11.95
CA ASN A 521 -9.55 22.31 -13.05
C ASN A 521 -9.92 23.73 -13.48
N ALA A 522 -10.21 24.61 -12.51
CA ALA A 522 -10.53 25.99 -12.78
C ALA A 522 -9.36 26.72 -13.44
N PHE A 523 -8.14 26.54 -12.93
CA PHE A 523 -6.92 27.12 -13.48
C PHE A 523 -6.67 26.64 -14.93
N LEU A 524 -6.62 25.32 -15.15
CA LEU A 524 -6.40 24.74 -16.48
C LEU A 524 -7.54 25.05 -17.46
N GLY A 525 -8.75 25.30 -16.96
CA GLY A 525 -9.94 25.62 -17.73
C GLY A 525 -10.07 27.09 -18.17
N THR A 526 -9.26 28.01 -17.66
CA THR A 526 -9.32 29.43 -18.05
C THR A 526 -8.84 29.64 -19.50
N GLU A 527 -9.55 30.48 -20.25
CA GLU A 527 -9.11 30.91 -21.60
C GLU A 527 -7.72 31.56 -21.51
N GLU A 528 -7.43 32.28 -20.43
CA GLU A 528 -6.12 32.89 -20.18
C GLU A 528 -4.97 31.88 -20.08
N VAL A 529 -5.19 30.68 -19.52
CA VAL A 529 -4.18 29.61 -19.42
C VAL A 529 -4.05 28.85 -20.74
N GLN A 530 -5.16 28.53 -21.40
CA GLN A 530 -5.17 27.85 -22.70
C GLN A 530 -4.58 28.70 -23.83
N ASP A 531 -4.76 30.02 -23.77
CA ASP A 531 -4.17 30.99 -24.69
C ASP A 531 -2.87 31.62 -24.14
N SER A 532 -2.38 31.14 -22.99
CA SER A 532 -1.17 31.68 -22.38
C SER A 532 0.05 31.46 -23.25
N ARG A 533 1.01 32.39 -23.16
CA ARG A 533 2.34 32.21 -23.76
C ARG A 533 3.05 30.97 -23.23
N ILE A 534 2.76 30.57 -21.98
CA ILE A 534 3.34 29.40 -21.32
C ILE A 534 2.86 28.13 -22.01
N TYR A 535 1.54 27.98 -22.22
CA TYR A 535 0.98 26.84 -22.93
C TYR A 535 1.41 26.79 -24.41
N ALA A 536 1.42 27.93 -25.10
CA ALA A 536 1.90 28.02 -26.47
C ALA A 536 3.40 27.67 -26.61
N ALA A 537 4.20 27.86 -25.56
CA ALA A 537 5.62 27.50 -25.53
C ALA A 537 5.88 26.02 -25.18
N LEU A 538 4.85 25.27 -24.75
CA LEU A 538 4.97 23.83 -24.54
C LEU A 538 5.17 23.09 -25.87
N SER A 539 5.87 21.96 -25.81
CA SER A 539 5.96 21.07 -26.97
C SER A 539 4.60 20.40 -27.21
N LYS A 540 4.32 19.99 -28.46
CA LYS A 540 3.06 19.29 -28.78
C LYS A 540 2.78 18.07 -27.87
N PRO A 541 3.76 17.22 -27.50
CA PRO A 541 3.55 16.17 -26.51
C PRO A 541 3.04 16.68 -25.16
N LEU A 542 3.67 17.74 -24.61
CA LEU A 542 3.27 18.30 -23.31
C LEU A 542 1.88 18.96 -23.35
N GLN A 543 1.51 19.57 -24.48
CA GLN A 543 0.15 20.07 -24.69
C GLN A 543 -0.88 18.92 -24.66
N ARG A 544 -0.55 17.76 -25.24
CA ARG A 544 -1.44 16.59 -25.20
C ARG A 544 -1.57 16.00 -23.80
N VAL A 545 -0.48 15.92 -23.04
CA VAL A 545 -0.52 15.55 -21.61
C VAL A 545 -1.44 16.48 -20.85
N MET A 546 -1.24 17.81 -20.97
CA MET A 546 -2.04 18.79 -20.25
C MET A 546 -3.54 18.70 -20.61
N LYS A 547 -3.86 18.47 -21.88
CA LYS A 547 -5.24 18.26 -22.34
C LYS A 547 -5.85 16.96 -21.79
N ALA A 548 -5.11 15.86 -21.80
CA ALA A 548 -5.56 14.59 -21.23
C ALA A 548 -5.79 14.69 -19.72
N PHE A 549 -4.87 15.38 -19.03
CA PHE A 549 -4.96 15.64 -17.61
C PHE A 549 -6.17 16.51 -17.27
N GLN A 550 -6.39 17.61 -17.98
CA GLN A 550 -7.57 18.45 -17.82
C GLN A 550 -8.87 17.66 -18.03
N ALA A 551 -8.94 16.80 -19.05
CA ALA A 551 -10.12 15.95 -19.30
C ALA A 551 -10.39 15.00 -18.13
N SER A 552 -9.35 14.35 -17.61
CA SER A 552 -9.44 13.47 -16.44
C SER A 552 -9.94 14.23 -15.20
N ILE A 553 -9.35 15.39 -14.89
CA ILE A 553 -9.77 16.24 -13.77
C ILE A 553 -11.22 16.71 -13.93
N SER A 554 -11.62 17.16 -15.12
CA SER A 554 -13.00 17.60 -15.38
C SER A 554 -14.02 16.49 -15.08
N GLU A 555 -13.73 15.24 -15.48
CA GLU A 555 -14.59 14.10 -15.17
C GLU A 555 -14.65 13.83 -13.66
N MET A 556 -13.51 13.92 -12.96
CA MET A 556 -13.45 13.78 -11.49
C MET A 556 -14.29 14.85 -10.77
N VAL A 557 -14.31 16.08 -11.28
CA VAL A 557 -15.12 17.18 -10.73
C VAL A 557 -16.62 16.96 -10.99
N ASP A 558 -17.00 16.65 -12.23
CA ASP A 558 -18.41 16.48 -12.64
C ASP A 558 -19.08 15.26 -11.98
N GLY A 559 -18.34 14.18 -11.75
CA GLY A 559 -18.82 13.00 -11.04
C GLY A 559 -18.76 13.09 -9.51
N GLY A 560 -18.15 14.15 -8.98
CA GLY A 560 -17.62 14.22 -7.63
C GLY A 560 -16.48 13.21 -7.40
N VAL A 561 -15.73 13.39 -6.31
CA VAL A 561 -14.73 12.44 -5.76
C VAL A 561 -15.25 10.98 -5.72
N SER A 562 -16.58 10.83 -5.74
CA SER A 562 -17.30 9.59 -5.93
C SER A 562 -16.87 8.76 -7.14
N ILE A 563 -16.33 9.29 -8.25
CA ILE A 563 -15.91 8.42 -9.38
C ILE A 563 -14.63 7.64 -9.07
N ILE A 564 -13.61 8.26 -8.45
CA ILE A 564 -12.40 7.53 -8.01
C ILE A 564 -12.76 6.57 -6.87
N ALA A 565 -13.59 7.03 -5.91
CA ALA A 565 -14.05 6.20 -4.80
C ALA A 565 -15.00 5.06 -5.22
N ARG A 566 -15.83 5.24 -6.26
CA ARG A 566 -16.73 4.21 -6.82
C ARG A 566 -16.01 3.22 -7.73
N LYS A 567 -14.90 3.61 -8.39
CA LYS A 567 -14.08 2.70 -9.22
C LYS A 567 -13.43 1.58 -8.41
N SER A 568 -13.43 1.69 -7.07
CA SER A 568 -12.85 0.71 -6.17
C SER A 568 -13.83 0.30 -5.07
N ALA A 569 -14.62 -0.79 -5.25
CA ALA A 569 -15.46 -1.29 -4.15
C ALA A 569 -14.66 -1.74 -2.92
N ALA A 570 -13.37 -2.04 -3.07
CA ALA A 570 -12.48 -2.31 -1.94
C ALA A 570 -12.41 -1.12 -0.94
N LEU A 571 -12.49 0.12 -1.45
CA LEU A 571 -12.60 1.31 -0.60
C LEU A 571 -14.03 1.54 -0.10
N ALA A 572 -15.06 1.24 -0.90
CA ALA A 572 -16.47 1.33 -0.49
C ALA A 572 -16.80 0.49 0.74
N VAL A 573 -16.07 -0.61 0.98
CA VAL A 573 -16.15 -1.45 2.18
C VAL A 573 -15.39 -0.85 3.38
N MET A 574 -14.37 -0.03 3.13
CA MET A 574 -13.61 0.69 4.17
C MET A 574 -14.29 2.00 4.61
N PHE A 575 -15.01 2.67 3.69
CA PHE A 575 -15.70 3.94 3.93
C PHE A 575 -16.75 3.97 5.08
N PRO A 576 -17.52 2.91 5.39
CA PRO A 576 -18.54 2.98 6.45
C PRO A 576 -17.94 3.06 7.86
N LYS A 577 -16.68 2.62 8.03
CA LYS A 577 -15.92 2.74 9.28
C LYS A 577 -14.97 3.94 9.30
N MET A 578 -14.65 4.49 8.14
CA MET A 578 -14.02 5.82 8.04
C MET A 578 -15.08 6.92 8.20
N HIS A 579 -15.72 6.97 9.37
CA HIS A 579 -16.34 8.22 9.78
C HIS A 579 -15.22 9.18 10.17
N PHE A 580 -15.04 10.21 9.36
CA PHE A 580 -14.27 11.40 9.71
C PHE A 580 -14.75 11.90 11.06
N ILE A 581 -13.88 11.83 12.08
CA ILE A 581 -14.10 12.57 13.31
C ILE A 581 -13.99 14.05 12.95
N ASP A 582 -15.15 14.68 12.99
CA ASP A 582 -15.45 16.06 12.66
C ASP A 582 -14.81 17.04 13.65
N ARG A 583 -14.38 18.18 13.09
CA ARG A 583 -14.27 19.53 13.68
C ARG A 583 -14.21 19.63 15.22
N ALA A 584 -13.01 19.83 15.75
CA ALA A 584 -12.85 20.57 17.02
C ALA A 584 -11.71 21.58 17.04
N THR A 585 -10.70 21.50 16.17
CA THR A 585 -9.47 22.28 16.39
C THR A 585 -9.37 23.59 15.58
N VAL A 586 -10.28 23.82 14.63
CA VAL A 586 -10.25 25.04 13.78
C VAL A 586 -11.37 26.03 14.13
N VAL A 587 -12.54 25.56 14.61
CA VAL A 587 -13.64 26.47 15.01
C VAL A 587 -13.33 27.19 16.33
N GLU A 588 -12.62 26.56 17.28
CA GLU A 588 -12.18 27.25 18.52
C GLU A 588 -11.11 28.31 18.27
N ARG A 589 -10.22 28.11 17.27
CA ARG A 589 -9.21 29.11 16.92
C ARG A 589 -9.77 30.28 16.09
N ILE A 590 -10.80 30.05 15.28
CA ILE A 590 -11.51 31.13 14.57
C ILE A 590 -12.42 31.95 15.51
N ALA A 591 -12.91 31.36 16.61
CA ALA A 591 -13.71 32.08 17.61
C ALA A 591 -12.88 32.96 18.57
N ILE A 592 -11.58 32.67 18.73
CA ILE A 592 -10.69 33.43 19.62
C ILE A 592 -10.10 34.67 18.91
N ASP A 593 -9.87 34.63 17.60
CA ASP A 593 -9.23 35.73 16.87
C ASP A 593 -10.17 36.85 16.38
N LYS A 594 -11.50 36.69 16.54
CA LYS A 594 -12.48 37.77 16.31
C LYS A 594 -12.77 38.66 17.53
N LYS A 595 -12.00 38.52 18.64
CA LYS A 595 -12.16 39.35 19.85
C LYS A 595 -10.97 40.26 20.19
N ILE A 596 -9.93 40.35 19.36
CA ILE A 596 -8.78 41.26 19.58
C ILE A 596 -8.64 42.28 18.44
N THR A 597 -9.77 42.75 17.90
CA THR A 597 -9.81 44.04 17.18
C THR A 597 -11.18 44.68 17.32
N LEU A 598 -11.51 45.07 18.55
CA LEU A 598 -12.37 46.20 18.88
C LEU A 598 -11.76 46.94 20.07
#